data_AF-A0A7X9G2K4-F1
#
_entry.id   AF-A0A7X9G2K4-F1
#
_cell.length_a   1.000
_cell.length_b   1.000
_cell.length_c   1.000
_cell.angle_alpha   90.00
_cell.angle_beta   90.00
_cell.angle_gamma   90.00
#
_symmetry.space_group_name_H-M   'P 1'
#
loop_
_entity.id
_entity.type
_entity.pdbx_description
1 polymer ?
#
loop_
_entity_poly.entity_id
_entity_poly.type
_entity_poly.pdbx_seq_one_letter_code
_entity_poly.pdbx_strand_id
1 'polypeptide(L)'
;MTMPGIVCCRNGLYAVGCALIAWLMLSIMLTGSVNAADIQKNDFRLSFNKSGHWQTAWVHANPWWPPNKDRRESLGGPDVAMRRYPGGAAMWCEVAKELEVYGINGIQLESSVNAPYYNVFRAVFEGFQAAGNQRKVVFFLGMHGNNIVADTVKFFTTLQAELSHPNLYKLDGRPVIVMYSASGHAPEKLQEVFAAVEEKFGPMVWLMDAMNAKPDLLRRFLPYLDGISMYANWGSGTQQKIFSELVPVMRQEFSHKIFEAAVQNNYFNHS
;
A
#
# COMPACT_ATOMS: atom_id res chain seq x y z
N MET A 1 -58.76 -32.92 38.70
CA MET A 1 -57.73 -33.34 37.73
C MET A 1 -58.03 -32.61 36.44
N THR A 2 -57.65 -31.33 36.34
CA THR A 2 -56.37 -30.75 35.84
C THR A 2 -56.45 -30.40 34.35
N MET A 3 -56.64 -29.11 34.09
CA MET A 3 -56.44 -28.44 32.79
C MET A 3 -54.95 -28.39 32.43
N PRO A 4 -54.57 -28.41 31.14
CA PRO A 4 -53.26 -27.95 30.70
C PRO A 4 -53.31 -26.46 30.31
N GLY A 5 -52.33 -25.72 30.81
CA GLY A 5 -52.22 -24.27 30.72
C GLY A 5 -51.73 -23.74 29.38
N ILE A 6 -52.11 -22.48 29.14
CA ILE A 6 -51.62 -21.61 28.07
C ILE A 6 -50.14 -21.31 28.35
N VAL A 7 -49.24 -21.84 27.51
CA VAL A 7 -47.86 -21.38 27.42
C VAL A 7 -47.86 -20.10 26.58
N CYS A 8 -47.82 -18.96 27.25
CA CYS A 8 -47.70 -17.66 26.62
C CYS A 8 -46.31 -17.54 25.97
N CYS A 9 -46.26 -17.48 24.63
CA CYS A 9 -45.04 -17.34 23.85
C CYS A 9 -44.26 -16.08 24.23
N ARG A 10 -43.08 -16.28 24.81
CA ARG A 10 -42.10 -15.27 25.19
C ARG A 10 -41.27 -14.83 23.96
N ASN A 11 -41.91 -14.38 22.88
CA ASN A 11 -41.23 -14.01 21.62
C ASN A 11 -41.39 -12.54 21.19
N GLY A 12 -42.07 -11.70 21.97
CA GLY A 12 -42.33 -10.29 21.60
C GLY A 12 -41.14 -9.33 21.78
N LEU A 13 -40.22 -9.60 22.73
CA LEU A 13 -39.13 -8.65 23.04
C LEU A 13 -37.93 -8.73 22.09
N TYR A 14 -37.67 -9.89 21.47
CA TYR A 14 -36.51 -10.05 20.57
C TYR A 14 -36.73 -9.40 19.20
N ALA A 15 -37.97 -9.39 18.69
CA ALA A 15 -38.29 -8.78 17.40
C ALA A 15 -38.20 -7.23 17.44
N VAL A 16 -38.57 -6.61 18.56
CA VAL A 16 -38.51 -5.14 18.73
C VAL A 16 -37.06 -4.67 18.93
N GLY A 17 -36.24 -5.45 19.64
CA GLY A 17 -34.81 -5.17 19.84
C GLY A 17 -33.99 -5.21 18.55
N CYS A 18 -34.22 -6.22 17.68
CA CYS A 18 -33.53 -6.31 16.39
C CYS A 18 -33.95 -5.19 15.42
N ALA A 19 -35.23 -4.79 15.42
CA ALA A 19 -35.70 -3.69 14.58
C ALA A 19 -35.13 -2.33 15.03
N LEU A 20 -35.03 -2.08 16.33
CA LEU A 20 -34.41 -0.85 16.87
C LEU A 20 -32.91 -0.78 16.61
N ILE A 21 -32.19 -1.89 16.68
CA ILE A 21 -30.75 -1.94 16.34
C ILE A 21 -30.54 -1.74 14.84
N ALA A 22 -31.37 -2.35 13.99
CA ALA A 22 -31.32 -2.14 12.54
C ALA A 22 -31.65 -0.70 12.16
N TRP A 23 -32.63 -0.07 12.82
CA TRP A 23 -32.99 1.34 12.59
C TRP A 23 -31.92 2.30 13.11
N LEU A 24 -31.33 2.02 14.28
CA LEU A 24 -30.22 2.81 14.83
C LEU A 24 -28.98 2.73 13.92
N MET A 25 -28.64 1.54 13.42
CA MET A 25 -27.56 1.35 12.42
C MET A 25 -27.85 2.07 11.10
N LEU A 26 -29.10 2.06 10.63
CA LEU A 26 -29.49 2.81 9.42
C LEU A 26 -29.42 4.33 9.63
N SER A 27 -29.81 4.82 10.81
CA SER A 27 -29.76 6.25 11.14
C SER A 27 -28.35 6.78 11.40
N ILE A 28 -27.41 5.94 11.88
CA ILE A 28 -25.98 6.29 11.99
C ILE A 28 -25.33 6.34 10.59
N MET A 29 -25.84 5.59 9.61
CA MET A 29 -25.41 5.73 8.20
C MET A 29 -25.96 6.99 7.51
N LEU A 30 -26.97 7.66 8.07
CA LEU A 30 -27.66 8.80 7.44
C LEU A 30 -27.26 10.18 7.98
N THR A 31 -26.49 10.28 9.07
CA THR A 31 -26.19 11.58 9.72
C THR A 31 -24.73 12.06 9.58
N GLY A 32 -23.94 11.44 8.71
CA GLY A 32 -22.54 11.83 8.47
C GLY A 32 -22.10 11.82 7.01
N SER A 33 -23.02 11.70 6.06
CA SER A 33 -22.67 11.67 4.64
C SER A 33 -22.34 13.08 4.15
N VAL A 34 -21.07 13.49 4.28
CA VAL A 34 -20.45 14.26 3.20
C VAL A 34 -20.69 13.42 1.95
N ASN A 35 -21.48 13.94 1.01
CA ASN A 35 -21.98 13.16 -0.11
C ASN A 35 -20.78 12.56 -0.85
N ALA A 36 -20.64 11.23 -0.91
CA ALA A 36 -19.53 10.59 -1.62
C ALA A 36 -19.43 11.09 -3.08
N ALA A 37 -20.56 11.50 -3.66
CA ALA A 37 -20.67 12.17 -4.95
C ALA A 37 -19.95 13.55 -4.99
N ASP A 38 -19.98 14.35 -3.92
CA ASP A 38 -19.29 15.64 -3.86
C ASP A 38 -17.78 15.48 -3.67
N ILE A 39 -17.34 14.42 -2.97
CA ILE A 39 -15.92 14.08 -2.85
C ILE A 39 -15.36 13.57 -4.18
N GLN A 40 -16.15 12.77 -4.91
CA GLN A 40 -15.79 12.31 -6.25
C GLN A 40 -15.70 13.46 -7.28
N LYS A 41 -16.46 14.54 -7.07
CA LYS A 41 -16.41 15.75 -7.92
C LYS A 41 -15.07 16.48 -7.87
N ASN A 42 -14.30 16.29 -6.79
CA ASN A 42 -12.97 16.87 -6.61
C ASN A 42 -11.84 15.85 -6.82
N ASP A 43 -12.11 14.70 -7.42
CA ASP A 43 -11.08 13.71 -7.73
C ASP A 43 -10.40 14.01 -9.08
N PHE A 44 -9.11 14.30 -9.05
CA PHE A 44 -8.32 14.63 -10.23
C PHE A 44 -7.68 13.40 -10.89
N ARG A 45 -7.82 12.21 -10.31
CA ARG A 45 -7.26 10.96 -10.86
C ARG A 45 -8.29 10.22 -11.71
N LEU A 46 -7.84 9.70 -12.85
CA LEU A 46 -8.68 8.92 -13.75
C LEU A 46 -9.05 7.57 -13.12
N SER A 47 -10.33 7.20 -13.18
CA SER A 47 -10.79 5.87 -12.76
C SER A 47 -10.15 4.75 -13.57
N PHE A 48 -9.94 3.60 -12.95
CA PHE A 48 -9.39 2.39 -13.57
C PHE A 48 -9.76 1.15 -12.77
N ASN A 49 -9.54 -0.03 -13.35
CA ASN A 49 -9.88 -1.30 -12.70
C ASN A 49 -8.86 -1.66 -11.61
N LYS A 50 -9.31 -1.70 -10.35
CA LYS A 50 -8.48 -2.02 -9.16
C LYS A 50 -8.65 -3.46 -8.66
N SER A 51 -9.50 -4.27 -9.29
CA SER A 51 -9.87 -5.61 -8.77
C SER A 51 -8.67 -6.55 -8.58
N GLY A 52 -7.66 -6.48 -9.47
CA GLY A 52 -6.43 -7.27 -9.36
C GLY A 52 -5.52 -6.90 -8.18
N HIS A 53 -5.89 -5.88 -7.41
CA HIS A 53 -5.19 -5.47 -6.20
C HIS A 53 -5.74 -6.12 -4.94
N TRP A 54 -7.00 -6.55 -4.97
CA TRP A 54 -7.63 -7.15 -3.81
C TRP A 54 -6.95 -8.45 -3.41
N GLN A 55 -6.88 -8.70 -2.10
CA GLN A 55 -6.28 -9.90 -1.52
C GLN A 55 -4.79 -10.09 -1.88
N THR A 56 -4.08 -8.99 -2.10
CA THR A 56 -2.62 -9.02 -2.23
C THR A 56 -1.94 -8.70 -0.90
N ALA A 57 -0.76 -9.28 -0.69
CA ALA A 57 0.12 -9.04 0.44
C ALA A 57 1.51 -8.64 -0.07
N TRP A 58 2.11 -7.63 0.56
CA TRP A 58 3.37 -7.04 0.15
C TRP A 58 4.28 -6.88 1.35
N VAL A 59 5.59 -6.91 1.11
CA VAL A 59 6.59 -6.60 2.14
C VAL A 59 7.53 -5.52 1.65
N HIS A 60 8.05 -4.74 2.57
CA HIS A 60 9.03 -3.70 2.25
C HIS A 60 10.44 -4.26 2.18
N ALA A 61 11.24 -3.78 1.22
CA ALA A 61 12.65 -4.12 1.09
C ALA A 61 13.51 -2.85 0.97
N ASN A 62 14.63 -2.82 1.72
CA ASN A 62 15.58 -1.71 1.72
C ASN A 62 16.88 -2.08 0.98
N PRO A 63 17.32 -1.30 -0.01
CA PRO A 63 18.53 -1.60 -0.77
C PRO A 63 19.82 -1.39 0.04
N TRP A 64 19.78 -0.54 1.07
CA TRP A 64 20.90 -0.25 1.99
C TRP A 64 21.02 -1.26 3.15
N TRP A 65 20.07 -2.19 3.23
CA TRP A 65 20.09 -3.36 4.10
C TRP A 65 19.74 -4.62 3.29
N PRO A 66 20.58 -5.01 2.32
CA PRO A 66 20.27 -6.16 1.48
C PRO A 66 20.28 -7.46 2.31
N PRO A 67 19.52 -8.48 1.90
CA PRO A 67 19.46 -9.78 2.60
C PRO A 67 20.81 -10.46 2.87
N ASN A 68 21.86 -10.13 2.11
CA ASN A 68 23.21 -10.67 2.25
C ASN A 68 24.18 -9.82 3.09
N LYS A 69 23.75 -8.69 3.68
CA LYS A 69 24.60 -7.79 4.48
C LYS A 69 25.11 -8.49 5.76
N ASP A 70 26.39 -8.26 6.11
CA ASP A 70 26.97 -8.76 7.37
C ASP A 70 26.28 -8.09 8.58
N ARG A 71 25.90 -8.93 9.53
CA ARG A 71 25.02 -8.62 10.66
C ARG A 71 25.78 -8.15 11.91
N ARG A 72 27.12 -8.15 11.88
CA ARG A 72 27.97 -7.83 13.04
C ARG A 72 28.41 -6.37 13.14
N GLU A 73 28.35 -5.61 12.05
CA GLU A 73 28.99 -4.27 11.98
C GLU A 73 28.01 -3.11 11.71
N SER A 74 26.69 -3.31 11.86
CA SER A 74 25.72 -2.22 11.62
C SER A 74 24.51 -2.22 12.55
N LEU A 75 23.92 -1.04 12.75
CA LEU A 75 22.75 -0.78 13.61
C LEU A 75 21.53 -1.62 13.21
N GLY A 76 21.40 -2.84 13.74
CA GLY A 76 20.25 -3.74 13.55
C GLY A 76 20.44 -5.03 14.37
N GLY A 77 19.34 -5.58 14.88
CA GLY A 77 19.36 -6.70 15.82
C GLY A 77 19.75 -8.06 15.20
N PRO A 78 19.98 -9.09 16.04
CA PRO A 78 20.29 -10.47 15.62
C PRO A 78 19.17 -11.28 14.91
N ASP A 79 19.12 -11.23 13.57
CA ASP A 79 18.28 -12.08 12.70
C ASP A 79 18.32 -13.59 13.04
N VAL A 80 17.17 -14.17 13.42
CA VAL A 80 16.95 -15.61 13.68
C VAL A 80 17.03 -16.53 12.44
N ALA A 81 17.05 -16.00 11.21
CA ALA A 81 17.27 -16.76 9.99
C ALA A 81 18.75 -16.72 9.59
N MET A 82 19.56 -17.69 10.04
CA MET A 82 21.00 -17.83 9.72
C MET A 82 21.32 -18.11 8.23
N ARG A 83 20.58 -17.58 7.27
CA ARG A 83 20.73 -17.87 5.84
C ARG A 83 21.73 -16.92 5.19
N ARG A 84 22.82 -17.46 4.66
CA ARG A 84 23.73 -16.72 3.78
C ARG A 84 23.15 -16.67 2.38
N TYR A 85 22.70 -15.50 1.96
CA TYR A 85 22.32 -15.27 0.57
C TYR A 85 23.54 -15.01 -0.32
N PRO A 86 23.54 -15.43 -1.60
CA PRO A 86 24.47 -14.91 -2.59
C PRO A 86 24.26 -13.40 -2.82
N GLY A 87 25.11 -12.74 -3.60
CA GLY A 87 24.91 -11.34 -4.00
C GLY A 87 24.09 -11.17 -5.29
N GLY A 88 23.70 -9.92 -5.59
CA GLY A 88 23.10 -9.55 -6.88
C GLY A 88 21.77 -10.26 -7.17
N ALA A 89 21.53 -10.61 -8.43
CA ALA A 89 20.29 -11.23 -8.88
C ALA A 89 20.01 -12.60 -8.24
N ALA A 90 21.06 -13.38 -7.94
CA ALA A 90 20.91 -14.67 -7.29
C ALA A 90 20.29 -14.54 -5.88
N MET A 91 20.61 -13.46 -5.15
CA MET A 91 19.97 -13.14 -3.87
C MET A 91 18.47 -12.97 -4.04
N TRP A 92 18.09 -12.11 -4.99
CA TRP A 92 16.71 -11.72 -5.22
C TRP A 92 15.86 -12.87 -5.79
N CYS A 93 16.48 -13.81 -6.51
CA CYS A 93 15.85 -15.06 -6.90
C CYS A 93 15.43 -15.90 -5.68
N GLU A 94 16.33 -16.07 -4.70
CA GLU A 94 15.99 -16.80 -3.47
C GLU A 94 14.93 -16.07 -2.63
N VAL A 95 15.00 -14.74 -2.55
CA VAL A 95 13.95 -13.92 -1.91
C VAL A 95 12.60 -14.16 -2.58
N ALA A 96 12.53 -14.10 -3.92
CA ALA A 96 11.28 -14.34 -4.65
C ALA A 96 10.70 -15.74 -4.38
N LYS A 97 11.53 -16.78 -4.27
CA LYS A 97 11.09 -18.14 -3.89
C LYS A 97 10.56 -18.19 -2.46
N GLU A 98 11.17 -17.46 -1.54
CA GLU A 98 10.70 -17.39 -0.16
C GLU A 98 9.33 -16.70 -0.04
N LEU A 99 9.10 -15.61 -0.77
CA LEU A 99 7.79 -14.95 -0.81
C LEU A 99 6.66 -15.90 -1.22
N GLU A 100 6.94 -16.82 -2.13
CA GLU A 100 5.96 -17.82 -2.58
C GLU A 100 5.54 -18.78 -1.47
N VAL A 101 6.49 -19.22 -0.64
CA VAL A 101 6.21 -20.09 0.52
C VAL A 101 5.21 -19.44 1.48
N TYR A 102 5.30 -18.12 1.65
CA TYR A 102 4.45 -17.36 2.56
C TYR A 102 3.21 -16.74 1.89
N GLY A 103 2.98 -17.01 0.60
CA GLY A 103 1.85 -16.43 -0.14
C GLY A 103 1.93 -14.91 -0.34
N ILE A 104 3.11 -14.30 -0.21
CA ILE A 104 3.32 -12.86 -0.38
C ILE A 104 3.48 -12.56 -1.87
N ASN A 105 2.78 -11.56 -2.40
CA ASN A 105 2.74 -11.28 -3.85
C ASN A 105 4.03 -10.63 -4.37
N GLY A 106 4.75 -9.91 -3.53
CA GLY A 106 5.93 -9.18 -3.98
C GLY A 106 6.54 -8.28 -2.92
N ILE A 107 7.46 -7.44 -3.38
CA ILE A 107 8.14 -6.44 -2.55
C ILE A 107 7.88 -5.03 -3.02
N GLN A 108 7.84 -4.10 -2.07
CA GLN A 108 7.96 -2.67 -2.28
C GLN A 108 9.44 -2.30 -2.03
N LEU A 109 10.19 -2.00 -3.08
CA LEU A 109 11.64 -1.77 -2.99
C LEU A 109 11.92 -0.26 -2.87
N GLU A 110 12.54 0.12 -1.74
CA GLU A 110 12.87 1.50 -1.45
C GLU A 110 13.94 2.06 -2.40
N SER A 111 13.78 3.33 -2.78
CA SER A 111 14.82 4.15 -3.39
C SER A 111 14.48 5.62 -3.19
N SER A 112 15.40 6.53 -3.50
CA SER A 112 15.09 7.95 -3.66
C SER A 112 15.22 8.38 -5.12
N VAL A 113 14.37 9.29 -5.59
CA VAL A 113 14.47 9.81 -6.98
C VAL A 113 15.75 10.63 -7.20
N ASN A 114 16.28 11.27 -6.16
CA ASN A 114 17.51 12.08 -6.21
C ASN A 114 18.79 11.31 -5.84
N ALA A 115 18.67 10.15 -5.20
CA ALA A 115 19.77 9.26 -4.84
C ALA A 115 19.39 7.79 -5.11
N PRO A 116 19.27 7.41 -6.39
CA PRO A 116 18.60 6.17 -6.78
C PRO A 116 19.49 4.92 -6.75
N TYR A 117 18.90 3.79 -6.37
CA TYR A 117 19.54 2.47 -6.37
C TYR A 117 19.30 1.70 -7.68
N TYR A 118 19.65 2.28 -8.83
CA TYR A 118 19.34 1.70 -10.16
C TYR A 118 19.82 0.26 -10.35
N ASN A 119 21.07 -0.02 -9.93
CA ASN A 119 21.63 -1.37 -10.08
C ASN A 119 20.93 -2.40 -9.19
N VAL A 120 20.36 -1.97 -8.06
CA VAL A 120 19.59 -2.86 -7.18
C VAL A 120 18.26 -3.20 -7.86
N PHE A 121 17.54 -2.23 -8.42
CA PHE A 121 16.31 -2.52 -9.19
C PHE A 121 16.55 -3.55 -10.29
N ARG A 122 17.62 -3.36 -11.09
CA ARG A 122 17.99 -4.31 -12.16
C ARG A 122 18.24 -5.71 -11.63
N ALA A 123 19.03 -5.84 -10.56
CA ALA A 123 19.30 -7.12 -9.93
C ALA A 123 18.02 -7.77 -9.36
N VAL A 124 17.10 -6.99 -8.80
CA VAL A 124 15.82 -7.50 -8.28
C VAL A 124 14.97 -8.03 -9.42
N PHE A 125 14.80 -7.26 -10.50
CA PHE A 125 14.01 -7.67 -11.65
C PHE A 125 14.57 -8.93 -12.29
N GLU A 126 15.89 -9.00 -12.51
CA GLU A 126 16.57 -10.19 -13.02
C GLU A 126 16.34 -11.40 -12.11
N GLY A 127 16.52 -11.23 -10.79
CA GLY A 127 16.32 -12.31 -9.82
C GLY A 127 14.88 -12.81 -9.77
N PHE A 128 13.90 -11.89 -9.77
CA PHE A 128 12.47 -12.23 -9.74
C PHE A 128 12.01 -12.88 -11.05
N GLN A 129 12.60 -12.50 -12.19
CA GLN A 129 12.36 -13.17 -13.45
C GLN A 129 12.93 -14.59 -13.43
N ALA A 130 14.17 -14.76 -12.95
CA ALA A 130 14.82 -16.06 -12.85
C ALA A 130 14.11 -17.03 -11.89
N ALA A 131 13.44 -16.52 -10.85
CA ALA A 131 12.64 -17.33 -9.95
C ALA A 131 11.40 -17.95 -10.62
N GLY A 132 10.88 -17.33 -11.70
CA GLY A 132 9.80 -17.90 -12.52
C GLY A 132 8.42 -17.95 -11.85
N ASN A 133 8.30 -17.57 -10.58
CA ASN A 133 7.09 -17.72 -9.76
C ASN A 133 6.17 -16.49 -9.74
N GLN A 134 6.33 -15.59 -10.71
CA GLN A 134 5.46 -14.43 -10.96
C GLN A 134 5.36 -13.40 -9.84
N ARG A 135 6.21 -13.47 -8.80
CA ARG A 135 6.28 -12.44 -7.76
C ARG A 135 6.67 -11.10 -8.36
N LYS A 136 6.19 -10.03 -7.74
CA LYS A 136 6.26 -8.68 -8.30
C LYS A 136 7.10 -7.72 -7.46
N VAL A 137 7.50 -6.64 -8.10
CA VAL A 137 8.26 -5.53 -7.52
C VAL A 137 7.45 -4.25 -7.71
N VAL A 138 7.37 -3.42 -6.68
CA VAL A 138 6.80 -2.08 -6.69
C VAL A 138 7.91 -1.08 -6.38
N PHE A 139 7.89 0.07 -7.08
CA PHE A 139 8.76 1.18 -6.75
C PHE A 139 8.26 1.87 -5.47
N PHE A 140 9.07 1.91 -4.42
CA PHE A 140 8.78 2.66 -3.20
C PHE A 140 9.76 3.84 -3.10
N LEU A 141 9.27 5.05 -3.37
CA LEU A 141 10.13 6.20 -3.69
C LEU A 141 10.07 7.28 -2.61
N GLY A 142 11.24 7.57 -2.05
CA GLY A 142 11.53 8.86 -1.42
C GLY A 142 11.53 9.96 -2.47
N MET A 143 10.70 10.98 -2.24
CA MET A 143 10.53 12.12 -3.14
C MET A 143 11.05 13.40 -2.49
N HIS A 144 12.38 13.49 -2.35
CA HIS A 144 13.04 14.60 -1.65
C HIS A 144 13.83 15.50 -2.61
N GLY A 145 14.07 16.74 -2.20
CA GLY A 145 14.87 17.71 -2.94
C GLY A 145 14.04 18.81 -3.62
N ASN A 146 14.73 19.83 -4.13
CA ASN A 146 14.11 21.03 -4.68
C ASN A 146 13.62 20.85 -6.13
N ASN A 147 14.16 19.87 -6.86
CA ASN A 147 13.89 19.63 -8.28
C ASN A 147 13.11 18.33 -8.53
N ILE A 148 12.18 18.00 -7.63
CA ILE A 148 11.43 16.74 -7.60
C ILE A 148 10.83 16.31 -8.97
N VAL A 149 10.32 17.24 -9.77
CA VAL A 149 9.76 16.94 -11.10
C VAL A 149 10.85 16.39 -12.03
N ALA A 150 11.97 17.12 -12.17
CA ALA A 150 13.07 16.74 -13.04
C ALA A 150 13.75 15.45 -12.56
N ASP A 151 13.94 15.31 -11.24
CA ASP A 151 14.57 14.13 -10.65
C ASP A 151 13.72 12.87 -10.86
N THR A 152 12.39 12.99 -10.73
CA THR A 152 11.47 11.86 -10.94
C THR A 152 11.40 11.47 -12.42
N VAL A 153 11.34 12.44 -13.35
CA VAL A 153 11.39 12.16 -14.79
C VAL A 153 12.73 11.50 -15.17
N LYS A 154 13.84 11.95 -14.60
CA LYS A 154 15.17 11.35 -14.80
C LYS A 154 15.23 9.92 -14.27
N PHE A 155 14.64 9.66 -13.10
CA PHE A 155 14.55 8.33 -12.51
C PHE A 155 13.88 7.34 -13.48
N PHE A 156 12.68 7.66 -13.94
CA PHE A 156 11.95 6.79 -14.87
C PHE A 156 12.55 6.75 -16.28
N THR A 157 13.23 7.81 -16.73
CA THR A 157 14.02 7.77 -17.98
C THR A 157 15.14 6.73 -17.87
N THR A 158 15.80 6.68 -16.72
CA THR A 158 16.94 5.75 -16.49
C THR A 158 16.48 4.30 -16.36
N LEU A 159 15.26 4.08 -15.86
CA LEU A 159 14.63 2.77 -15.67
C LEU A 159 13.53 2.48 -16.72
N GLN A 160 13.61 3.09 -17.90
CA GLN A 160 12.54 3.00 -18.89
C GLN A 160 12.31 1.57 -19.38
N ALA A 161 13.38 0.77 -19.51
CA ALA A 161 13.25 -0.64 -19.89
C ALA A 161 12.52 -1.44 -18.79
N GLU A 162 12.80 -1.14 -17.54
CA GLU A 162 12.24 -1.79 -16.36
C GLU A 162 10.75 -1.47 -16.19
N LEU A 163 10.25 -0.34 -16.71
CA LEU A 163 8.81 -0.05 -16.79
C LEU A 163 8.01 -1.07 -17.62
N SER A 164 8.68 -1.80 -18.52
CA SER A 164 8.07 -2.87 -19.32
C SER A 164 8.34 -4.28 -18.75
N HIS A 165 9.08 -4.38 -17.64
CA HIS A 165 9.50 -5.66 -17.09
C HIS A 165 8.30 -6.51 -16.58
N PRO A 166 8.25 -7.82 -16.83
CA PRO A 166 7.11 -8.67 -16.45
C PRO A 166 6.91 -8.80 -14.93
N ASN A 167 7.98 -8.65 -14.15
CA ASN A 167 7.91 -8.65 -12.68
C ASN A 167 7.62 -7.26 -12.07
N LEU A 168 7.49 -6.20 -12.87
CA LEU A 168 6.96 -4.93 -12.34
C LEU A 168 5.47 -5.09 -12.05
N TYR A 169 5.04 -4.70 -10.85
CA TYR A 169 3.62 -4.74 -10.52
C TYR A 169 2.87 -3.67 -11.30
N LYS A 170 1.78 -4.11 -11.95
CA LYS A 170 0.89 -3.26 -12.73
C LYS A 170 -0.55 -3.55 -12.35
N LEU A 171 -1.35 -2.49 -12.27
CA LEU A 171 -2.80 -2.56 -12.13
C LEU A 171 -3.43 -1.94 -13.37
N ASP A 172 -4.28 -2.72 -14.06
CA ASP A 172 -4.89 -2.29 -15.32
C ASP A 172 -3.86 -1.80 -16.35
N GLY A 173 -2.71 -2.50 -16.41
CA GLY A 173 -1.57 -2.15 -17.26
C GLY A 173 -0.68 -1.00 -16.76
N ARG A 174 -1.07 -0.31 -15.67
CA ARG A 174 -0.38 0.86 -15.12
C ARG A 174 0.61 0.46 -14.03
N PRO A 175 1.89 0.85 -14.10
CA PRO A 175 2.84 0.62 -13.01
C PRO A 175 2.37 1.24 -11.70
N VAL A 176 2.54 0.50 -10.60
CA VAL A 176 2.21 0.99 -9.25
C VAL A 176 3.45 1.58 -8.60
N ILE A 177 3.32 2.80 -8.11
CA ILE A 177 4.35 3.58 -7.42
C ILE A 177 3.84 3.94 -6.02
N VAL A 178 4.62 3.65 -5.00
CA VAL A 178 4.37 4.08 -3.62
C VAL A 178 5.33 5.22 -3.29
N MET A 179 4.81 6.31 -2.75
CA MET A 179 5.61 7.45 -2.31
C MET A 179 5.79 7.41 -0.80
N TYR A 180 7.05 7.32 -0.35
CA TYR A 180 7.38 7.18 1.06
C TYR A 180 6.99 8.41 1.90
N SER A 181 7.15 9.62 1.36
CA SER A 181 6.81 10.85 2.08
C SER A 181 6.11 11.85 1.16
N ALA A 182 4.86 11.54 0.81
CA ALA A 182 4.05 12.45 0.01
C ALA A 182 3.80 13.79 0.73
N SER A 183 3.72 13.78 2.07
CA SER A 183 3.42 14.97 2.88
C SER A 183 4.53 16.02 2.93
N GLY A 184 5.73 15.72 2.43
CA GLY A 184 6.81 16.70 2.31
C GLY A 184 6.54 17.79 1.26
N HIS A 185 5.53 17.61 0.41
CA HIS A 185 5.15 18.53 -0.66
C HIS A 185 3.67 18.86 -0.61
N ALA A 186 3.27 19.97 -1.26
CA ALA A 186 1.86 20.25 -1.48
C ALA A 186 1.27 19.25 -2.51
N PRO A 187 -0.01 18.82 -2.39
CA PRO A 187 -0.64 17.92 -3.35
C PRO A 187 -0.58 18.42 -4.80
N GLU A 188 -0.72 19.72 -5.01
CA GLU A 188 -0.63 20.37 -6.33
C GLU A 188 0.76 20.18 -6.94
N LYS A 189 1.81 20.24 -6.12
CA LYS A 189 3.18 20.00 -6.58
C LYS A 189 3.39 18.54 -7.00
N LEU A 190 2.75 17.60 -6.32
CA LEU A 190 2.78 16.18 -6.71
C LEU A 190 2.04 15.97 -8.05
N GLN A 191 0.94 16.69 -8.28
CA GLN A 191 0.23 16.64 -9.55
C GLN A 191 1.12 17.07 -10.73
N GLU A 192 1.97 18.09 -10.56
CA GLU A 192 2.96 18.47 -11.59
C GLU A 192 3.94 17.32 -11.88
N VAL A 193 4.38 16.59 -10.84
CA VAL A 193 5.24 15.42 -11.00
C VAL A 193 4.53 14.33 -11.78
N PHE A 194 3.28 14.00 -11.41
CA PHE A 194 2.49 12.96 -12.05
C PHE A 194 2.25 13.30 -13.52
N ALA A 195 1.85 14.53 -13.82
CA ALA A 195 1.63 14.98 -15.19
C ALA A 195 2.91 14.83 -16.05
N ALA A 196 4.06 15.30 -15.56
CA ALA A 196 5.33 15.21 -16.29
C ALA A 196 5.80 13.77 -16.52
N VAL A 197 5.58 12.87 -15.55
CA VAL A 197 5.92 11.45 -15.70
C VAL A 197 4.94 10.76 -16.66
N GLU A 198 3.63 10.97 -16.47
CA GLU A 198 2.59 10.27 -17.24
C GLU A 198 2.51 10.74 -18.70
N GLU A 199 2.84 12.01 -18.98
CA GLU A 199 3.01 12.51 -20.36
C GLU A 199 4.08 11.71 -21.13
N LYS A 200 5.19 11.36 -20.46
CA LYS A 200 6.33 10.71 -21.09
C LYS A 200 6.26 9.18 -21.08
N PHE A 201 5.72 8.60 -20.02
CA PHE A 201 5.80 7.15 -19.78
C PHE A 201 4.43 6.45 -19.74
N GLY A 202 3.35 7.20 -19.89
CA GLY A 202 1.99 6.70 -19.77
C GLY A 202 1.47 6.68 -18.33
N PRO A 203 0.18 6.32 -18.14
CA PRO A 203 -0.50 6.42 -16.86
C PRO A 203 0.11 5.50 -15.80
N MET A 204 0.24 6.01 -14.58
CA MET A 204 0.75 5.29 -13.41
C MET A 204 -0.32 5.21 -12.33
N VAL A 205 -0.08 4.38 -11.31
CA VAL A 205 -0.86 4.37 -10.07
C VAL A 205 0.00 4.95 -8.96
N TRP A 206 -0.44 6.05 -8.36
CA TRP A 206 0.30 6.74 -7.30
C TRP A 206 -0.36 6.52 -5.95
N LEU A 207 0.37 5.86 -5.04
CA LEU A 207 -0.02 5.62 -3.67
C LEU A 207 0.85 6.46 -2.74
N MET A 208 0.27 7.07 -1.71
CA MET A 208 1.07 7.66 -0.62
C MET A 208 1.22 6.65 0.51
N ASP A 209 2.38 6.64 1.16
CA ASP A 209 2.52 6.05 2.48
C ASP A 209 1.70 6.85 3.50
N ALA A 210 0.82 6.14 4.21
CA ALA A 210 -0.09 6.68 5.21
C ALA A 210 0.27 6.28 6.65
N MET A 211 1.50 5.80 6.91
CA MET A 211 1.92 5.32 8.25
C MET A 211 1.62 6.30 9.39
N ASN A 212 1.71 7.60 9.13
CA ASN A 212 1.47 8.69 10.09
C ASN A 212 0.32 9.61 9.66
N ALA A 213 -0.47 9.19 8.67
CA ALA A 213 -1.55 10.01 8.16
C ALA A 213 -2.62 10.24 9.24
N LYS A 214 -3.27 11.40 9.14
CA LYS A 214 -4.49 11.73 9.88
C LYS A 214 -5.63 11.94 8.87
N PRO A 215 -6.90 11.83 9.29
CA PRO A 215 -8.06 12.06 8.42
C PRO A 215 -7.94 13.30 7.53
N ASP A 216 -7.50 14.43 8.08
CA ASP A 216 -7.40 15.69 7.33
C ASP A 216 -6.28 15.67 6.28
N LEU A 217 -5.19 14.93 6.56
CA LEU A 217 -4.15 14.69 5.56
C LEU A 217 -4.71 13.87 4.39
N LEU A 218 -5.47 12.81 4.68
CA LEU A 218 -6.09 11.99 3.65
C LEU A 218 -7.04 12.81 2.78
N ARG A 219 -7.93 13.60 3.38
CA ARG A 219 -8.85 14.48 2.64
C ARG A 219 -8.14 15.49 1.75
N ARG A 220 -6.97 15.97 2.19
CA ARG A 220 -6.14 16.90 1.42
C ARG A 220 -5.45 16.24 0.23
N PHE A 221 -4.98 14.99 0.37
CA PHE A 221 -4.12 14.35 -0.64
C PHE A 221 -4.86 13.38 -1.57
N LEU A 222 -5.85 12.64 -1.09
CA LEU A 222 -6.56 11.62 -1.88
C LEU A 222 -7.28 12.15 -3.14
N PRO A 223 -7.73 13.41 -3.22
CA PRO A 223 -8.13 14.02 -4.49
C PRO A 223 -7.10 13.90 -5.62
N TYR A 224 -5.81 13.83 -5.28
CA TYR A 224 -4.70 13.82 -6.24
C TYR A 224 -4.02 12.44 -6.37
N LEU A 225 -4.46 11.43 -5.61
CA LEU A 225 -3.79 10.12 -5.51
C LEU A 225 -4.72 8.98 -5.82
N ASP A 226 -4.17 7.84 -6.26
CA ASP A 226 -4.96 6.65 -6.55
C ASP A 226 -5.31 5.84 -5.30
N GLY A 227 -4.64 6.14 -4.18
CA GLY A 227 -4.93 5.60 -2.86
C GLY A 227 -3.78 5.74 -1.87
N ILE A 228 -3.79 4.87 -0.86
CA ILE A 228 -2.75 4.79 0.15
C ILE A 228 -2.13 3.40 0.23
N SER A 229 -0.85 3.40 0.59
CA SER A 229 -0.13 2.27 1.14
C SER A 229 0.34 2.58 2.56
N MET A 230 0.95 1.63 3.23
CA MET A 230 1.45 1.82 4.60
C MET A 230 2.82 1.19 4.76
N TYR A 231 3.78 1.97 5.23
CA TYR A 231 5.10 1.55 5.63
C TYR A 231 5.23 1.36 7.15
N ALA A 232 6.29 0.63 7.55
CA ALA A 232 6.77 0.35 8.90
C ALA A 232 6.12 -0.83 9.68
N ASN A 233 6.92 -1.35 10.62
CA ASN A 233 6.58 -2.42 11.54
C ASN A 233 5.90 -1.83 12.78
N TRP A 234 4.58 -1.84 12.81
CA TRP A 234 3.82 -1.34 13.94
C TRP A 234 3.32 -2.49 14.82
N GLY A 235 3.44 -2.31 16.13
CA GLY A 235 2.76 -3.19 17.08
C GLY A 235 1.24 -3.15 16.88
N SER A 236 0.55 -4.23 17.24
CA SER A 236 -0.89 -4.41 17.04
C SER A 236 -1.74 -3.24 17.55
N GLY A 237 -1.39 -2.68 18.72
CA GLY A 237 -2.10 -1.51 19.27
C GLY A 237 -1.94 -0.24 18.41
N THR A 238 -0.75 0.00 17.87
CA THR A 238 -0.50 1.15 16.97
C THR A 238 -1.22 0.95 15.64
N GLN A 239 -1.16 -0.25 15.07
CA GLN A 239 -1.92 -0.60 13.87
C GLN A 239 -3.42 -0.34 14.08
N GLN A 240 -4.00 -0.89 15.16
CA GLN A 240 -5.41 -0.73 15.47
C GLN A 240 -5.81 0.75 15.59
N LYS A 241 -4.97 1.58 16.23
CA LYS A 241 -5.19 3.02 16.33
C LYS A 241 -5.18 3.68 14.96
N ILE A 242 -4.16 3.45 14.14
CA ILE A 242 -4.07 4.00 12.78
C ILE A 242 -5.32 3.59 11.98
N PHE A 243 -5.69 2.30 12.01
CA PHE A 243 -6.87 1.81 11.29
C PHE A 243 -8.16 2.45 11.78
N SER A 244 -8.33 2.63 13.09
CA SER A 244 -9.54 3.26 13.63
C SER A 244 -9.76 4.68 13.12
N GLU A 245 -8.67 5.40 12.80
CA GLU A 245 -8.71 6.75 12.25
C GLU A 245 -8.88 6.76 10.73
N LEU A 246 -8.18 5.89 10.00
CA LEU A 246 -8.14 5.95 8.53
C LEU A 246 -9.25 5.16 7.84
N VAL A 247 -9.68 4.02 8.40
CA VAL A 247 -10.71 3.15 7.79
C VAL A 247 -12.03 3.91 7.54
N PRO A 248 -12.56 4.73 8.47
CA PRO A 248 -13.78 5.49 8.22
C PRO A 248 -13.64 6.41 6.99
N VAL A 249 -12.55 7.17 6.90
CA VAL A 249 -12.29 8.09 5.78
C VAL A 249 -12.15 7.31 4.47
N MET A 250 -11.32 6.27 4.45
CA MET A 250 -11.10 5.46 3.25
C MET A 250 -12.37 4.76 2.77
N ARG A 251 -13.24 4.28 3.68
CA ARG A 251 -14.43 3.50 3.29
C ARG A 251 -15.67 4.36 3.02
N GLN A 252 -15.82 5.50 3.69
CA GLN A 252 -17.01 6.34 3.59
C GLN A 252 -16.83 7.46 2.56
N GLU A 253 -15.64 8.06 2.54
CA GLU A 253 -15.35 9.24 1.70
C GLU A 253 -14.60 8.87 0.42
N PHE A 254 -13.66 7.93 0.49
CA PHE A 254 -12.77 7.56 -0.62
C PHE A 254 -12.84 6.08 -1.00
N SER A 255 -14.05 5.50 -0.97
CA SER A 255 -14.27 4.05 -1.18
C SER A 255 -13.79 3.52 -2.54
N HIS A 256 -13.64 4.40 -3.52
CA HIS A 256 -13.15 4.11 -4.86
C HIS A 256 -11.61 4.14 -4.98
N LYS A 257 -10.89 4.56 -3.94
CA LYS A 257 -9.42 4.61 -3.88
C LYS A 257 -8.82 3.29 -3.39
N ILE A 258 -7.54 3.07 -3.70
CA ILE A 258 -6.78 1.95 -3.16
C ILE A 258 -6.55 2.16 -1.67
N PHE A 259 -6.72 1.09 -0.89
CA PHE A 259 -6.42 1.08 0.53
C PHE A 259 -5.62 -0.19 0.86
N GLU A 260 -4.30 -0.06 0.92
CA GLU A 260 -3.44 -1.12 1.45
C GLU A 260 -3.24 -0.88 2.96
N ALA A 261 -3.72 -1.83 3.75
CA ALA A 261 -3.56 -1.85 5.18
C ALA A 261 -2.22 -2.49 5.56
N ALA A 262 -1.49 -1.91 6.50
CA ALA A 262 -0.39 -2.61 7.18
C ALA A 262 -0.93 -3.80 8.00
N VAL A 263 -0.87 -5.01 7.44
CA VAL A 263 -1.21 -6.25 8.17
C VAL A 263 0.01 -6.79 8.91
N GLN A 264 1.19 -6.58 8.35
CA GLN A 264 2.52 -6.73 8.91
C GLN A 264 3.47 -6.30 7.79
N ASN A 265 4.09 -5.14 7.88
CA ASN A 265 5.38 -5.03 7.22
C ASN A 265 6.34 -5.66 8.22
N ASN A 266 6.84 -6.84 7.92
CA ASN A 266 8.13 -7.22 8.44
C ASN A 266 9.12 -6.55 7.50
N TYR A 267 9.90 -5.61 8.02
CA TYR A 267 11.30 -5.52 7.66
C TYR A 267 11.84 -6.93 7.30
N PHE A 268 12.53 -7.07 6.17
CA PHE A 268 13.60 -8.09 6.06
C PHE A 268 14.81 -7.76 6.97
N ASN A 269 14.63 -6.84 7.91
CA ASN A 269 15.38 -6.80 9.17
C ASN A 269 14.66 -7.74 10.12
N HIS A 270 14.99 -9.01 9.99
CA HIS A 270 14.88 -9.88 11.13
C HIS A 270 15.97 -9.39 12.08
N SER A 271 15.54 -8.73 13.13
CA SER A 271 16.36 -8.42 14.29
C SER A 271 16.66 -9.65 15.11
#